data_AF-A0A951LGD2-F1
#
_entry.id   AF-A0A951LGD2-F1
#
_cell.length_a   1.000
_cell.length_b   1.000
_cell.length_c   1.000
_cell.angle_alpha   90.00
_cell.angle_beta   90.00
_cell.angle_gamma   90.00
#
_symmetry.space_group_name_H-M   'P 1'
#
loop_
_entity.id
_entity.type
_entity.pdbx_description
1 polymer ?
#
loop_
_entity_poly.entity_id
_entity_poly.type
_entity_poly.pdbx_seq_one_letter_code
_entity_poly.pdbx_strand_id
1 'polypeptide(L)'
;MREELRRDNYRYGLDRISGRLLIEFVPTGSRYTLVCSPDNFATGQVLSVEHRGGTAAVAKRNYRMKTVEKMARVFARRVDRSWRNRLAVALQGVSLDGVGLEIAPYFEPLILKREYDVLYADHIDNREIQTKAAANPGSFGRVPPAIDFVWASGRRLRDCAPAGLVLDYIVASHVIEHVPDAIGWLLELFEMVRVGGRVILLVPDRRHTMDYHRRETSPADLIDAWFRRLRRPSPAQIFDFASRNVDSAGKLGTRSFERGVPFEEARRHYTDADALRLATHSWASGEYLDIHCTVWTPASFVHAMVTLAQLGIINMHVCDPVERRIEFAIHLIKQGEPAVAHPGGESA
;
A
#
# COMPACT_ATOMS: atom_id res chain seq x y z
N MET A 1 -4.73 6.08 -2.66
CA MET A 1 -5.41 7.41 -2.62
C MET A 1 -6.19 7.66 -3.93
N ARG A 2 -7.53 7.83 -3.91
CA ARG A 2 -8.29 8.30 -5.09
C ARG A 2 -8.45 9.82 -5.01
N GLU A 3 -7.62 10.56 -5.76
CA GLU A 3 -7.89 11.97 -6.08
C GLU A 3 -7.85 12.18 -7.60
N GLU A 4 -8.53 11.33 -8.36
CA GLU A 4 -9.11 11.80 -9.63
C GLU A 4 -10.37 12.60 -9.31
N LEU A 5 -10.20 13.88 -8.96
CA LEU A 5 -11.30 14.82 -9.04
C LEU A 5 -11.52 15.18 -10.51
N ARG A 6 -12.27 14.32 -11.21
CA ARG A 6 -12.89 14.68 -12.50
C ARG A 6 -13.91 15.79 -12.24
N ARG A 7 -13.49 17.04 -12.38
CA ARG A 7 -14.39 18.18 -12.61
C ARG A 7 -14.29 18.51 -14.08
N ASP A 8 -15.07 17.79 -14.88
CA ASP A 8 -15.39 17.89 -16.32
C ASP A 8 -14.30 18.23 -17.38
N ASN A 9 -13.15 18.83 -17.03
CA ASN A 9 -12.13 19.29 -17.98
C ASN A 9 -10.66 19.09 -17.51
N TYR A 10 -10.38 18.39 -16.40
CA TYR A 10 -8.99 18.12 -15.96
C TYR A 10 -8.80 16.81 -15.17
N ARG A 11 -7.58 16.25 -15.27
CA ARG A 11 -7.01 15.13 -14.49
C ARG A 11 -5.65 15.58 -13.95
N TYR A 12 -5.22 15.06 -12.81
CA TYR A 12 -3.91 15.40 -12.25
C TYR A 12 -3.33 14.20 -11.50
N GLY A 13 -2.01 14.19 -11.32
CA GLY A 13 -1.27 13.20 -10.58
C GLY A 13 0.00 13.82 -10.00
N LEU A 14 0.36 13.45 -8.77
CA LEU A 14 1.63 13.83 -8.17
C LEU A 14 2.58 12.64 -8.28
N ASP A 15 3.67 12.81 -9.01
CA ASP A 15 4.80 11.90 -8.94
C ASP A 15 5.52 12.16 -7.61
N ARG A 16 5.36 11.23 -6.67
CA ARG A 16 5.89 11.37 -5.31
C ARG A 16 7.40 11.18 -5.22
N ILE A 17 8.01 10.55 -6.22
CA ILE A 17 9.44 10.27 -6.23
C ILE A 17 10.20 11.53 -6.65
N SER A 18 9.85 12.06 -7.82
CA SER A 18 10.42 13.32 -8.30
C SER A 18 9.81 14.54 -7.62
N GLY A 19 8.70 14.36 -6.91
CA GLY A 19 7.90 15.43 -6.32
C GLY A 19 7.20 16.28 -7.37
N ARG A 20 7.13 15.83 -8.63
CA ARG A 20 6.54 16.60 -9.73
C ARG A 20 5.03 16.47 -9.79
N LEU A 21 4.32 17.60 -9.94
CA LEU A 21 2.88 17.59 -10.17
C LEU A 21 2.60 17.59 -11.68
N LEU A 22 1.86 16.59 -12.15
CA LEU A 22 1.31 16.50 -13.50
C LEU A 22 -0.15 16.92 -13.51
N ILE A 23 -0.52 17.84 -14.39
CA ILE A 23 -1.92 18.25 -14.59
C ILE A 23 -2.25 18.16 -16.07
N GLU A 24 -3.15 17.26 -16.42
CA GLU A 24 -3.80 17.22 -17.73
C GLU A 24 -5.10 18.02 -17.72
N PHE A 25 -5.30 18.93 -18.67
CA PHE A 25 -6.58 19.61 -18.83
C PHE A 25 -6.97 19.76 -20.30
N VAL A 26 -8.28 19.77 -20.55
CA VAL A 26 -8.90 19.86 -21.89
C VAL A 26 -9.92 21.01 -21.89
N PRO A 27 -9.47 22.26 -22.08
CA PRO A 27 -10.35 23.42 -22.03
C PRO A 27 -11.19 23.63 -23.29
N THR A 28 -10.69 23.20 -24.46
CA THR A 28 -11.29 23.49 -25.78
C THR A 28 -10.98 22.38 -26.81
N GLY A 29 -10.88 21.12 -26.38
CA GLY A 29 -10.52 19.98 -27.23
C GLY A 29 -9.02 19.69 -27.37
N SER A 30 -8.15 20.62 -26.93
CA SER A 30 -6.70 20.42 -26.84
C SER A 30 -6.29 19.94 -25.46
N ARG A 31 -5.37 18.96 -25.38
CA ARG A 31 -4.85 18.42 -24.12
C ARG A 31 -3.50 19.04 -23.78
N TYR A 32 -3.39 19.57 -22.56
CA TYR A 32 -2.17 20.18 -22.03
C TYR A 32 -1.69 19.44 -20.79
N THR A 33 -0.39 19.20 -20.66
CA THR A 33 0.26 18.64 -19.47
C THR A 33 1.17 19.67 -18.83
N LEU A 34 0.98 19.95 -17.54
CA LEU A 34 1.85 20.83 -16.76
C LEU A 34 2.74 20.02 -15.85
N VAL A 35 4.01 20.42 -15.74
CA VAL A 35 4.96 19.83 -14.78
C VAL A 35 5.45 20.91 -13.82
N CYS A 36 5.27 20.71 -12.51
CA CYS A 36 5.74 21.62 -11.46
C CYS A 36 6.75 20.91 -10.53
N SER A 37 7.72 21.63 -9.94
CA SER A 37 8.71 21.09 -8.97
C SER A 37 8.31 21.37 -7.50
N PRO A 38 8.76 20.53 -6.54
CA PRO A 38 8.71 20.75 -5.09
C PRO A 38 9.09 22.16 -4.63
N ASP A 39 10.25 22.65 -5.04
CA ASP A 39 10.81 23.93 -4.61
C ASP A 39 9.97 25.12 -5.08
N ASN A 40 9.15 24.87 -6.11
CA ASN A 40 8.32 25.85 -6.77
C ASN A 40 6.84 25.77 -6.38
N PHE A 41 6.45 24.90 -5.45
CA PHE A 41 5.06 24.82 -5.00
C PHE A 41 4.60 26.07 -4.22
N ALA A 42 5.54 26.76 -3.56
CA ALA A 42 5.27 28.03 -2.88
C ALA A 42 5.08 29.19 -3.88
N THR A 43 5.89 29.23 -4.94
CA THR A 43 5.95 30.30 -5.96
C THR A 43 4.96 30.09 -7.10
N GLY A 44 4.54 28.84 -7.37
CA GLY A 44 3.64 28.48 -8.47
C GLY A 44 4.32 28.40 -9.83
N GLN A 45 5.64 28.29 -9.88
CA GLN A 45 6.39 28.25 -11.13
C GLN A 45 6.19 26.92 -11.86
N VAL A 46 5.64 26.99 -13.08
CA VAL A 46 5.49 25.87 -14.01
C VAL A 46 6.83 25.63 -14.71
N LEU A 47 7.34 24.41 -14.67
CA LEU A 47 8.61 24.05 -15.33
C LEU A 47 8.45 23.90 -16.84
N SER A 48 7.36 23.25 -17.25
CA SER A 48 7.05 22.99 -18.66
C SER A 48 5.55 22.81 -18.89
N VAL A 49 5.14 23.10 -20.13
CA VAL A 49 3.80 22.86 -20.66
C VAL A 49 3.94 22.02 -21.92
N GLU A 50 3.36 20.83 -21.94
CA GLU A 50 3.36 19.95 -23.11
C GLU A 50 1.98 19.94 -23.77
N HIS A 51 1.94 19.91 -25.10
CA HIS A 51 0.71 19.81 -25.90
C HIS A 51 0.79 18.55 -26.77
N ARG A 52 -0.28 17.74 -26.83
CA ARG A 52 -0.33 16.61 -27.78
C ARG A 52 -0.39 17.18 -29.21
N GLY A 53 0.77 17.20 -29.88
CA GLY A 53 1.00 17.80 -31.20
C GLY A 53 2.40 18.39 -31.40
N GLY A 54 3.26 18.39 -30.37
CA GLY A 54 4.65 18.87 -30.40
C GLY A 54 4.96 19.78 -29.21
N THR A 55 6.23 20.20 -29.06
CA THR A 55 6.61 21.28 -28.14
C THR A 55 6.01 22.59 -28.65
N ALA A 56 4.87 22.99 -28.09
CA ALA A 56 4.35 24.32 -28.34
C ALA A 56 5.30 25.32 -27.67
N ALA A 57 6.17 25.94 -28.46
CA ALA A 57 6.78 27.22 -28.08
C ALA A 57 5.64 28.12 -27.60
N VAL A 58 5.66 28.47 -26.32
CA VAL A 58 4.64 29.22 -25.55
C VAL A 58 3.74 30.05 -26.45
N ALA A 59 2.71 29.42 -27.02
CA ALA A 59 1.77 30.12 -27.86
C ALA A 59 0.89 30.87 -26.86
N LYS A 60 1.19 32.16 -26.70
CA LYS A 60 0.44 33.19 -25.95
C LYS A 60 -1.01 33.33 -26.45
N ARG A 61 -1.76 32.24 -26.64
CA ARG A 61 -3.20 32.26 -26.85
C ARG A 61 -3.87 32.19 -25.48
N ASN A 62 -3.95 33.36 -24.85
CA ASN A 62 -4.99 33.87 -23.92
C ASN A 62 -5.87 32.89 -23.10
N TYR A 63 -5.40 31.71 -22.71
CA TYR A 63 -5.88 31.07 -21.49
C TYR A 63 -5.19 31.75 -20.32
N ARG A 64 -5.94 32.17 -19.30
CA ARG A 64 -5.37 32.82 -18.11
C ARG A 64 -4.50 31.79 -17.37
N MET A 65 -3.24 31.63 -17.78
CA MET A 65 -2.23 30.77 -17.17
C MET A 65 -2.20 30.94 -15.64
N LYS A 66 -2.40 32.17 -15.17
CA LYS A 66 -2.57 32.51 -13.74
C LYS A 66 -3.65 31.69 -13.02
N THR A 67 -4.78 31.37 -13.67
CA THR A 67 -5.84 30.53 -13.08
C THR A 67 -5.38 29.10 -12.94
N VAL A 68 -4.70 28.58 -13.96
CA VAL A 68 -4.17 27.22 -14.00
C VAL A 68 -3.03 27.03 -12.99
N GLU A 69 -2.12 28.01 -12.90
CA GLU A 69 -1.08 28.10 -11.86
C GLU A 69 -1.66 28.17 -10.44
N LYS A 70 -2.73 28.95 -10.25
CA LYS A 70 -3.39 29.08 -8.94
C LYS A 70 -4.06 27.76 -8.53
N MET A 71 -4.72 27.08 -9.47
CA MET A 71 -5.31 25.76 -9.22
C MET A 71 -4.21 24.73 -8.91
N ALA A 72 -3.16 24.67 -9.72
CA ALA A 72 -2.00 23.80 -9.48
C ALA A 72 -1.42 23.98 -8.07
N ARG A 73 -1.25 25.24 -7.62
CA ARG A 73 -0.79 25.57 -6.26
C ARG A 73 -1.70 25.02 -5.16
N VAL A 74 -3.01 25.21 -5.28
CA VAL A 74 -3.99 24.76 -4.28
C VAL A 74 -3.99 23.22 -4.19
N PHE A 75 -3.94 22.54 -5.35
CA PHE A 75 -3.92 21.08 -5.39
C PHE A 75 -2.60 20.51 -4.86
N ALA A 76 -1.44 21.04 -5.26
CA ALA A 76 -0.15 20.61 -4.75
C ALA A 76 -0.09 20.65 -3.21
N ARG A 77 -0.51 21.78 -2.62
CA ARG A 77 -0.53 21.97 -1.16
C ARG A 77 -1.45 20.98 -0.45
N ARG A 78 -2.59 20.63 -1.06
CA ARG A 78 -3.54 19.68 -0.48
C ARG A 78 -2.99 18.24 -0.49
N VAL A 79 -2.39 17.82 -1.60
CA VAL A 79 -1.81 16.47 -1.75
C VAL A 79 -0.58 16.31 -0.85
N ASP A 80 0.32 17.30 -0.84
CA ASP A 80 1.51 17.31 0.03
C ASP A 80 1.10 17.26 1.52
N ARG A 81 0.14 18.09 1.94
CA ARG A 81 -0.40 18.04 3.31
C ARG A 81 -1.02 16.68 3.65
N SER A 82 -1.78 16.09 2.73
CA SER A 82 -2.38 14.76 2.95
C SER A 82 -1.33 13.66 3.10
N TRP A 83 -0.25 13.71 2.32
CA TRP A 83 0.86 12.77 2.43
C TRP A 83 1.65 12.99 3.72
N ARG A 84 2.07 14.23 4.02
CA ARG A 84 2.78 14.56 5.28
C ARG A 84 1.97 14.16 6.51
N ASN A 85 0.65 14.31 6.47
CA ASN A 85 -0.22 13.84 7.54
C ASN A 85 -0.23 12.30 7.64
N ARG A 86 -0.20 11.58 6.53
CA ARG A 86 -0.10 10.10 6.53
C ARG A 86 1.24 9.65 7.08
N LEU A 87 2.33 10.30 6.66
CA LEU A 87 3.69 10.05 7.14
C LEU A 87 3.83 10.32 8.64
N ALA A 88 3.39 11.49 9.09
CA ALA A 88 3.48 11.90 10.49
C ALA A 88 2.72 10.96 11.43
N VAL A 89 1.54 10.47 11.00
CA VAL A 89 0.79 9.46 11.76
C VAL A 89 1.52 8.13 11.76
N ALA A 90 2.00 7.68 10.59
CA ALA A 90 2.66 6.39 10.45
C ALA A 90 4.00 6.31 11.18
N LEU A 91 4.67 7.43 11.43
CA LEU A 91 6.03 7.47 11.99
C LEU A 91 6.07 8.19 13.33
N GLN A 92 4.92 8.30 14.01
CA GLN A 92 4.84 8.98 15.29
C GLN A 92 5.80 8.34 16.30
N GLY A 93 6.79 9.11 16.76
CA GLY A 93 7.80 8.64 17.71
C GLY A 93 8.77 7.60 17.15
N VAL A 94 9.01 7.60 15.82
CA VAL A 94 10.04 6.81 15.13
C VAL A 94 11.15 7.77 14.68
N SER A 95 12.42 7.49 15.01
CA SER A 95 13.56 8.13 14.34
C SER A 95 13.83 7.40 13.03
N LEU A 96 14.03 8.17 11.97
CA LEU A 96 14.33 7.69 10.61
C LEU A 96 15.78 7.97 10.23
N ASP A 97 16.64 8.27 11.22
CA ASP A 97 18.05 8.61 10.99
C ASP A 97 18.89 7.35 10.66
N GLY A 98 18.34 6.16 10.90
CA GLY A 98 18.94 4.87 10.58
C GLY A 98 18.50 4.30 9.23
N VAL A 99 18.92 3.06 8.96
CA VAL A 99 18.68 2.38 7.68
C VAL A 99 17.30 1.70 7.68
N GLY A 100 16.46 2.07 6.73
CA GLY A 100 15.11 1.56 6.56
C GLY A 100 14.94 0.60 5.38
N LEU A 101 13.85 -0.16 5.39
CA LEU A 101 13.33 -0.87 4.22
C LEU A 101 11.84 -0.58 4.06
N GLU A 102 11.38 -0.22 2.87
CA GLU A 102 9.97 -0.18 2.52
C GLU A 102 9.62 -1.34 1.58
N ILE A 103 8.64 -2.15 1.99
CA ILE A 103 8.14 -3.28 1.21
C ILE A 103 6.98 -2.82 0.32
N ALA A 104 7.08 -3.15 -0.97
CA ALA A 104 6.09 -2.90 -2.02
C ALA A 104 5.60 -1.42 -2.07
N PRO A 105 6.49 -0.42 -2.20
CA PRO A 105 6.11 0.99 -2.18
C PRO A 105 5.17 1.41 -3.34
N TYR A 106 5.22 0.67 -4.45
CA TYR A 106 4.47 0.90 -5.69
C TYR A 106 4.33 2.40 -6.03
N PHE A 107 3.13 2.91 -6.28
CA PHE A 107 2.94 4.33 -6.63
C PHE A 107 2.97 5.33 -5.46
N GLU A 108 2.94 4.88 -4.21
CA GLU A 108 2.79 5.74 -3.04
C GLU A 108 3.80 5.37 -1.93
N PRO A 109 5.12 5.46 -2.21
CA PRO A 109 6.12 5.26 -1.17
C PRO A 109 5.83 6.17 0.02
N LEU A 110 5.90 5.61 1.21
CA LEU A 110 5.73 6.33 2.45
C LEU A 110 7.02 7.09 2.78
N ILE A 111 8.15 6.37 2.78
CA ILE A 111 9.48 6.92 3.04
C ILE A 111 10.11 7.26 1.71
N LEU A 112 10.71 8.44 1.58
CA LEU A 112 11.28 8.87 0.31
C LEU A 112 12.81 8.82 0.38
N LYS A 113 13.43 8.07 -0.53
CA LYS A 113 14.90 7.96 -0.68
C LYS A 113 15.66 9.28 -0.74
N ARG A 114 15.02 10.35 -1.22
CA ARG A 114 15.65 11.69 -1.27
C ARG A 114 15.72 12.37 0.11
N GLU A 115 14.99 11.85 1.09
CA GLU A 115 14.84 12.40 2.44
C GLU A 115 15.46 11.47 3.50
N TYR A 116 15.51 10.15 3.26
CA TYR A 116 15.93 9.14 4.23
C TYR A 116 16.77 8.02 3.59
N ASP A 117 17.60 7.36 4.39
CA ASP A 117 18.32 6.15 4.00
C ASP A 117 17.38 4.95 4.06
N VAL A 118 16.73 4.67 2.93
CA VAL A 118 15.73 3.61 2.81
C VAL A 118 15.95 2.78 1.55
N LEU A 119 15.93 1.46 1.71
CA LEU A 119 15.86 0.52 0.60
C LEU A 119 14.40 0.21 0.27
N TYR A 120 14.12 -0.16 -0.97
CA TYR A 120 12.83 -0.64 -1.45
C TYR A 120 12.95 -2.06 -1.96
N ALA A 121 12.02 -2.92 -1.54
CA ALA A 121 11.92 -4.28 -2.05
C ALA A 121 10.50 -4.60 -2.49
N ASP A 122 10.37 -5.46 -3.49
CA ASP A 122 9.09 -5.99 -3.98
C ASP A 122 9.29 -7.44 -4.44
N HIS A 123 8.20 -8.18 -4.59
CA HIS A 123 8.21 -9.55 -5.12
C HIS A 123 8.39 -9.61 -6.65
N ILE A 124 8.27 -8.47 -7.32
CA ILE A 124 8.40 -8.31 -8.76
C ILE A 124 9.54 -7.36 -9.11
N ASP A 125 10.16 -7.57 -10.27
CA ASP A 125 11.31 -6.77 -10.70
C ASP A 125 10.94 -5.37 -11.24
N ASN A 126 11.96 -4.53 -11.42
CA ASN A 126 11.78 -3.18 -11.97
C ASN A 126 11.14 -3.14 -13.36
N ARG A 127 11.20 -4.21 -14.16
CA ARG A 127 10.56 -4.27 -15.48
C ARG A 127 9.08 -4.61 -15.35
N GLU A 128 8.76 -5.58 -14.51
CA GLU A 128 7.40 -6.02 -14.26
C GLU A 128 6.58 -4.94 -13.54
N ILE A 129 7.15 -4.27 -12.53
CA ILE A 129 6.52 -3.13 -11.85
C ILE A 129 6.07 -2.08 -12.85
N GLN A 130 6.93 -1.69 -13.79
CA GLN A 130 6.63 -0.67 -14.79
C GLN A 130 5.57 -1.16 -15.80
N THR A 131 5.60 -2.46 -16.14
CA THR A 131 4.60 -3.08 -17.03
C THR A 131 3.22 -3.10 -16.36
N LYS A 132 3.13 -3.55 -15.11
CA LYS A 132 1.91 -3.51 -14.30
C LYS A 132 1.40 -2.09 -14.10
N ALA A 133 2.30 -1.14 -13.83
CA ALA A 133 1.95 0.26 -13.71
C ALA A 133 1.38 0.84 -15.02
N ALA A 134 1.96 0.53 -16.17
CA ALA A 134 1.46 0.99 -17.47
C ALA A 134 0.06 0.45 -17.79
N ALA A 135 -0.26 -0.78 -17.36
CA ALA A 135 -1.58 -1.39 -17.52
C ALA A 135 -2.62 -0.87 -16.51
N ASN A 136 -2.19 -0.24 -15.42
CA ASN A 136 -3.09 0.24 -14.37
C ASN A 136 -3.76 1.57 -14.79
N PRO A 137 -5.11 1.64 -14.90
CA PRO A 137 -5.80 2.88 -15.26
C PRO A 137 -5.56 4.05 -14.29
N GLY A 138 -5.14 3.75 -13.06
CA GLY A 138 -4.81 4.71 -12.00
C GLY A 138 -3.33 5.15 -11.97
N SER A 139 -2.53 4.84 -12.99
CA SER A 139 -1.12 5.23 -13.10
C SER A 139 -0.90 6.66 -13.61
N PHE A 140 -1.96 7.36 -14.01
CA PHE A 140 -1.84 8.69 -14.58
C PHE A 140 -1.06 9.65 -13.64
N GLY A 141 0.08 10.15 -14.12
CA GLY A 141 0.97 11.03 -13.38
C GLY A 141 1.65 10.39 -12.18
N ARG A 142 1.77 9.05 -12.14
CA ARG A 142 2.41 8.29 -11.07
C ARG A 142 3.41 7.31 -11.68
N VAL A 143 4.61 7.28 -11.12
CA VAL A 143 5.67 6.35 -11.52
C VAL A 143 6.04 5.55 -10.29
N PRO A 144 6.11 4.21 -10.34
CA PRO A 144 6.65 3.43 -9.23
C PRO A 144 8.17 3.66 -9.10
N PRO A 145 8.74 3.65 -7.89
CA PRO A 145 10.16 3.82 -7.71
C PRO A 145 10.91 2.59 -8.18
N ALA A 146 12.19 2.80 -8.50
CA ALA A 146 13.08 1.67 -8.66
C ALA A 146 13.27 0.97 -7.32
N ILE A 147 13.11 -0.34 -7.30
CA ILE A 147 13.44 -1.20 -6.16
C ILE A 147 14.93 -1.54 -6.16
N ASP A 148 15.49 -1.76 -4.96
CA ASP A 148 16.89 -2.12 -4.77
C ASP A 148 17.12 -3.63 -4.89
N PHE A 149 16.15 -4.44 -4.45
CA PHE A 149 16.22 -5.89 -4.60
C PHE A 149 14.83 -6.53 -4.68
N VAL A 150 14.77 -7.72 -5.30
CA VAL A 150 13.55 -8.49 -5.47
C VAL A 150 13.47 -9.55 -4.37
N TRP A 151 12.39 -9.56 -3.59
CA TRP A 151 12.06 -10.67 -2.72
C TRP A 151 11.46 -11.81 -3.54
N ALA A 152 12.35 -12.64 -4.09
CA ALA A 152 11.96 -13.72 -5.00
C ALA A 152 11.01 -14.71 -4.30
N SER A 153 9.95 -15.11 -5.00
CA SER A 153 8.98 -16.09 -4.49
C SER A 153 9.68 -17.39 -4.06
N GLY A 154 9.30 -17.90 -2.89
CA GLY A 154 9.87 -19.11 -2.30
C GLY A 154 11.25 -18.94 -1.64
N ARG A 155 11.83 -17.73 -1.63
CA ARG A 155 13.09 -17.43 -0.93
C ARG A 155 12.81 -16.70 0.38
N ARG A 156 13.74 -16.83 1.34
CA ARG A 156 13.74 -16.00 2.55
C ARG A 156 14.12 -14.57 2.17
N LEU A 157 13.50 -13.57 2.78
CA LEU A 157 13.78 -12.16 2.54
C LEU A 157 15.27 -11.83 2.74
N ARG A 158 15.87 -12.38 3.81
CA ARG A 158 17.30 -12.24 4.12
C ARG A 158 18.21 -12.60 2.95
N ASP A 159 17.90 -13.69 2.26
CA ASP A 159 18.73 -14.24 1.18
C ASP A 159 18.63 -13.43 -0.11
N CYS A 160 17.59 -12.59 -0.23
CA CYS A 160 17.38 -11.70 -1.35
C CYS A 160 17.98 -10.31 -1.11
N ALA A 161 18.14 -9.92 0.15
CA ALA A 161 18.67 -8.63 0.54
C ALA A 161 20.20 -8.55 0.40
N PRO A 162 20.80 -7.34 0.35
CA PRO A 162 22.24 -7.17 0.45
C PRO A 162 22.83 -7.89 1.68
N ALA A 163 23.97 -8.56 1.48
CA ALA A 163 24.62 -9.35 2.51
C ALA A 163 24.97 -8.50 3.74
N GLY A 164 24.63 -8.99 4.93
CA GLY A 164 24.92 -8.30 6.20
C GLY A 164 24.00 -7.10 6.49
N LEU A 165 22.96 -6.86 5.68
CA LEU A 165 22.02 -5.76 5.92
C LEU A 165 21.27 -5.97 7.24
N VAL A 166 21.38 -5.01 8.16
CA VAL A 166 20.62 -4.95 9.40
C VAL A 166 19.87 -3.62 9.42
N LEU A 167 18.57 -3.67 9.70
CA LEU A 167 17.66 -2.55 9.57
C LEU A 167 17.25 -1.99 10.93
N ASP A 168 17.11 -0.67 11.00
CA ASP A 168 16.51 0.04 12.13
C ASP A 168 14.98 -0.05 12.09
N TYR A 169 14.42 -0.02 10.88
CA TYR A 169 12.98 -0.14 10.67
C TYR A 169 12.61 -0.76 9.33
N ILE A 170 11.44 -1.39 9.29
CA ILE A 170 10.75 -1.83 8.07
C ILE A 170 9.39 -1.16 8.02
N VAL A 171 8.99 -0.66 6.85
CA VAL A 171 7.66 -0.11 6.58
C VAL A 171 6.95 -0.99 5.55
N ALA A 172 5.68 -1.28 5.78
CA ALA A 172 4.79 -1.84 4.75
C ALA A 172 3.40 -1.19 4.82
N SER A 173 2.91 -0.71 3.68
CA SER A 173 1.61 -0.04 3.60
C SER A 173 0.70 -0.83 2.68
N HIS A 174 -0.38 -1.40 3.22
CA HIS A 174 -1.37 -2.18 2.47
C HIS A 174 -0.72 -3.42 1.81
N VAL A 175 0.03 -4.17 2.63
CA VAL A 175 0.75 -5.38 2.23
C VAL A 175 0.28 -6.57 3.06
N ILE A 176 0.22 -6.44 4.39
CA ILE A 176 -0.06 -7.57 5.30
C ILE A 176 -1.44 -8.22 5.03
N GLU A 177 -2.42 -7.45 4.57
CA GLU A 177 -3.72 -7.98 4.17
C GLU A 177 -3.60 -8.93 2.97
N HIS A 178 -2.62 -8.76 2.09
CA HIS A 178 -2.35 -9.62 0.94
C HIS A 178 -1.46 -10.84 1.28
N VAL A 179 -0.89 -10.88 2.48
CA VAL A 179 0.02 -11.95 2.88
C VAL A 179 -0.77 -13.18 3.37
N PRO A 180 -0.58 -14.36 2.76
CA PRO A 180 -1.34 -15.56 3.13
C PRO A 180 -0.91 -16.17 4.48
N ASP A 181 0.38 -16.13 4.81
CA ASP A 181 0.96 -16.48 6.12
C ASP A 181 1.60 -15.24 6.76
N ALA A 182 0.79 -14.47 7.51
CA ALA A 182 1.26 -13.25 8.14
C ALA A 182 2.28 -13.49 9.26
N ILE A 183 2.26 -14.64 9.94
CA ILE A 183 3.24 -14.96 10.98
C ILE A 183 4.60 -15.21 10.35
N GLY A 184 4.66 -16.09 9.34
CA GLY A 184 5.90 -16.38 8.61
C GLY A 184 6.50 -15.10 8.00
N TRP A 185 5.67 -14.28 7.38
CA TRP A 185 6.10 -13.00 6.82
C TRP A 185 6.66 -12.03 7.88
N LEU A 186 5.97 -11.86 9.02
CA LEU A 186 6.48 -11.01 10.11
C LEU A 186 7.80 -11.53 10.69
N LEU A 187 7.96 -12.85 10.80
CA LEU A 187 9.23 -13.46 11.23
C LEU A 187 10.38 -13.14 10.28
N GLU A 188 10.16 -13.23 8.97
CA GLU A 188 11.16 -12.85 7.95
C GLU A 188 11.50 -11.35 8.03
N LEU A 189 10.51 -10.48 8.29
CA LEU A 189 10.77 -9.06 8.53
C LEU A 189 11.62 -8.85 9.80
N PHE A 190 11.22 -9.45 10.92
CA PHE A 190 11.91 -9.31 12.20
C PHE A 190 13.31 -9.90 12.20
N GLU A 191 13.58 -10.89 11.35
CA GLU A 191 14.94 -11.39 11.16
C GLU A 191 15.86 -10.22 10.77
N MET A 192 15.46 -9.41 9.79
CA MET A 192 16.25 -8.29 9.26
C MET A 192 16.35 -7.07 10.17
N VAL A 193 15.49 -6.98 11.19
CA VAL A 193 15.43 -5.83 12.09
C VAL A 193 16.27 -6.11 13.34
N ARG A 194 17.07 -5.12 13.76
CA ARG A 194 17.82 -5.21 15.03
C ARG A 194 16.88 -5.23 16.23
N VAL A 195 17.33 -5.75 17.37
CA VAL A 195 16.59 -5.61 18.64
C VAL A 195 16.38 -4.12 18.95
N GLY A 196 15.15 -3.77 19.36
CA GLY A 196 14.68 -2.40 19.54
C GLY A 196 14.28 -1.68 18.24
N GLY A 197 14.56 -2.25 17.07
CA GLY A 197 14.06 -1.77 15.78
C GLY A 197 12.58 -2.09 15.59
N ARG A 198 11.98 -1.54 14.51
CA ARG A 198 10.52 -1.55 14.34
C ARG A 198 10.06 -2.10 13.00
N VAL A 199 8.96 -2.84 13.02
CA VAL A 199 8.12 -3.07 11.84
C VAL A 199 6.91 -2.13 11.95
N ILE A 200 6.69 -1.31 10.92
CA ILE A 200 5.70 -0.23 10.88
C ILE A 200 4.71 -0.57 9.77
N LEU A 201 3.44 -0.72 10.13
CA LEU A 201 2.41 -1.17 9.21
C LEU A 201 1.33 -0.12 9.08
N LEU A 202 0.91 0.16 7.84
CA LEU A 202 -0.37 0.80 7.57
C LEU A 202 -1.33 -0.27 7.07
N VAL A 203 -2.33 -0.58 7.90
CA VAL A 203 -3.22 -1.70 7.71
C VAL A 203 -4.62 -1.18 7.38
N PRO A 204 -5.29 -1.65 6.32
CA PRO A 204 -6.67 -1.26 6.04
C PRO A 204 -7.59 -1.58 7.22
N ASP A 205 -8.45 -0.63 7.57
CA ASP A 205 -9.50 -0.87 8.54
C ASP A 205 -10.75 -1.34 7.81
N ARG A 206 -11.15 -2.60 8.04
CA ARG A 206 -12.31 -3.20 7.37
C ARG A 206 -13.59 -2.38 7.51
N ARG A 207 -13.75 -1.63 8.61
CA ARG A 207 -14.92 -0.77 8.85
C ARG A 207 -15.08 0.32 7.78
N HIS A 208 -14.04 0.54 6.98
CA HIS A 208 -13.94 1.62 6.01
C HIS A 208 -13.46 1.14 4.63
N THR A 209 -13.43 -0.16 4.38
CA THR A 209 -12.94 -0.75 3.12
C THR A 209 -13.99 -1.69 2.49
N MET A 210 -13.62 -2.30 1.35
CA MET A 210 -14.39 -3.36 0.70
C MET A 210 -14.52 -4.65 1.54
N ASP A 211 -13.79 -4.75 2.65
CA ASP A 211 -13.85 -5.87 3.60
C ASP A 211 -14.89 -5.65 4.71
N TYR A 212 -15.75 -4.63 4.61
CA TYR A 212 -16.73 -4.27 5.64
C TYR A 212 -17.60 -5.43 6.12
N HIS A 213 -17.98 -6.36 5.25
CA HIS A 213 -18.80 -7.53 5.62
C HIS A 213 -18.01 -8.81 5.87
N ARG A 214 -16.68 -8.76 5.78
CA ARG A 214 -15.79 -9.88 6.09
C ARG A 214 -15.60 -10.00 7.59
N ARG A 215 -15.38 -11.22 8.06
CA ARG A 215 -15.00 -11.46 9.46
C ARG A 215 -13.57 -10.97 9.69
N GLU A 216 -13.28 -10.57 10.92
CA GLU A 216 -11.91 -10.28 11.34
C GLU A 216 -11.08 -11.57 11.35
N THR A 217 -9.80 -11.46 11.01
CA THR A 217 -8.85 -12.57 11.10
C THR A 217 -8.59 -12.90 12.57
N SER A 218 -8.80 -14.15 12.95
CA SER A 218 -8.56 -14.63 14.31
C SER A 218 -7.12 -15.14 14.48
N PRO A 219 -6.61 -15.23 15.72
CA PRO A 219 -5.35 -15.91 15.98
C PRO A 219 -5.30 -17.35 15.44
N ALA A 220 -6.44 -18.07 15.45
CA ALA A 220 -6.52 -19.43 14.92
C ALA A 220 -6.30 -19.47 13.40
N ASP A 221 -6.81 -18.50 12.64
CA ASP A 221 -6.57 -18.39 11.20
C ASP A 221 -5.07 -18.16 10.91
N LEU A 222 -4.42 -17.29 11.70
CA LEU A 222 -2.98 -17.02 11.58
C LEU A 222 -2.14 -18.25 11.90
N ILE A 223 -2.48 -18.98 12.96
CA ILE A 223 -1.78 -20.20 13.38
C ILE A 223 -1.92 -21.29 12.31
N ASP A 224 -3.11 -21.52 11.76
CA ASP A 224 -3.31 -22.51 10.70
C ASP A 224 -2.49 -22.16 9.45
N ALA A 225 -2.49 -20.89 9.04
CA ALA A 225 -1.70 -20.42 7.90
C ALA A 225 -0.19 -20.62 8.12
N TRP A 226 0.29 -20.32 9.32
CA TRP A 226 1.68 -20.49 9.73
C TRP A 226 2.11 -21.95 9.71
N PHE A 227 1.35 -22.85 10.36
CA PHE A 227 1.64 -24.29 10.37
C PHE A 227 1.71 -24.88 8.95
N ARG A 228 0.89 -24.35 8.03
CA ARG A 228 0.86 -24.76 6.62
C ARG A 228 1.89 -24.04 5.75
N ARG A 229 2.60 -23.03 6.27
CA ARG A 229 3.54 -22.16 5.55
C ARG A 229 2.96 -21.65 4.23
N LEU A 230 1.75 -21.08 4.28
CA LEU A 230 1.06 -20.67 3.07
C LEU A 230 1.91 -19.65 2.28
N ARG A 231 2.25 -19.98 1.03
CA ARG A 231 2.93 -19.09 0.08
C ARG A 231 2.00 -18.46 -0.96
N ARG A 232 0.73 -18.87 -0.95
CA ARG A 232 -0.36 -18.33 -1.76
C ARG A 232 -1.65 -18.36 -0.96
N PRO A 233 -2.65 -17.53 -1.31
CA PRO A 233 -3.94 -17.57 -0.65
C PRO A 233 -4.54 -18.98 -0.66
N SER A 234 -5.04 -19.41 0.50
CA SER A 234 -5.77 -20.67 0.62
C SER A 234 -7.16 -20.56 -0.02
N PRO A 235 -7.79 -21.70 -0.39
CA PRO A 235 -9.19 -21.70 -0.83
C PRO A 235 -10.15 -21.02 0.15
N ALA A 236 -9.89 -21.14 1.46
CA ALA A 236 -10.68 -20.48 2.49
C ALA A 236 -10.54 -18.95 2.44
N GLN A 237 -9.31 -18.44 2.31
CA GLN A 237 -9.04 -17.00 2.17
C GLN A 237 -9.65 -16.43 0.89
N ILE A 238 -9.53 -17.14 -0.24
CA ILE A 238 -10.10 -16.73 -1.53
C ILE A 238 -11.62 -16.67 -1.45
N PHE A 239 -12.25 -17.71 -0.89
CA PHE A 239 -13.70 -17.76 -0.78
C PHE A 239 -14.23 -16.68 0.15
N ASP A 240 -13.62 -16.49 1.34
CA ASP A 240 -14.01 -15.44 2.29
C ASP A 240 -13.90 -14.04 1.66
N PHE A 241 -12.79 -13.76 0.95
CA PHE A 241 -12.63 -12.51 0.21
C PHE A 241 -13.73 -12.35 -0.84
N ALA A 242 -13.78 -13.23 -1.83
CA ALA A 242 -14.66 -13.04 -2.99
C ALA A 242 -16.15 -13.05 -2.61
N SER A 243 -16.58 -13.90 -1.69
CA SER A 243 -18.00 -13.99 -1.29
C SER A 243 -18.49 -12.75 -0.54
N ARG A 244 -17.62 -12.04 0.17
CA ARG A 244 -17.99 -10.91 1.04
C ARG A 244 -17.50 -9.55 0.57
N ASN A 245 -16.63 -9.50 -0.46
CA ASN A 245 -16.08 -8.27 -0.99
C ASN A 245 -17.17 -7.43 -1.69
N VAL A 246 -17.33 -6.19 -1.25
CA VAL A 246 -18.33 -5.26 -1.77
C VAL A 246 -17.75 -4.18 -2.67
N ASP A 247 -18.58 -3.69 -3.58
CA ASP A 247 -18.20 -2.71 -4.58
C ASP A 247 -17.64 -1.43 -3.92
N SER A 248 -16.47 -0.99 -4.41
CA SER A 248 -15.83 0.26 -4.03
C SER A 248 -15.99 1.34 -5.10
N ALA A 249 -16.80 1.08 -6.12
CA ALA A 249 -17.26 2.06 -7.08
C ALA A 249 -18.14 3.11 -6.38
N GLY A 250 -18.09 4.33 -6.91
CA GLY A 250 -18.76 5.47 -6.32
C GLY A 250 -17.80 6.47 -5.69
N LYS A 251 -18.32 7.69 -5.48
CA LYS A 251 -17.61 8.78 -4.83
C LYS A 251 -17.43 8.45 -3.34
N LEU A 252 -16.42 9.04 -2.74
CA LEU A 252 -16.21 8.97 -1.29
C LEU A 252 -17.45 9.50 -0.55
N GLY A 253 -17.88 8.81 0.51
CA GLY A 253 -19.13 9.03 1.23
C GLY A 253 -20.38 8.42 0.57
N THR A 254 -20.25 7.72 -0.56
CA THR A 254 -21.40 7.13 -1.29
C THR A 254 -21.29 5.61 -1.45
N ARG A 255 -20.22 5.00 -0.97
CA ARG A 255 -20.00 3.55 -1.09
C ARG A 255 -20.84 2.80 -0.06
N SER A 256 -21.20 1.56 -0.36
CA SER A 256 -22.08 0.74 0.48
C SER A 256 -21.54 0.58 1.91
N PHE A 257 -20.23 0.32 2.03
CA PHE A 257 -19.56 0.20 3.33
C PHE A 257 -19.45 1.51 4.13
N GLU A 258 -19.43 2.67 3.45
CA GLU A 258 -19.40 3.98 4.13
C GLU A 258 -20.78 4.36 4.68
N ARG A 259 -21.85 3.80 4.11
CA ARG A 259 -23.23 4.02 4.53
C ARG A 259 -23.76 2.93 5.47
N GLY A 260 -22.95 1.93 5.81
CA GLY A 260 -23.37 0.81 6.65
C GLY A 260 -24.54 0.02 6.04
N VAL A 261 -24.58 -0.09 4.71
CA VAL A 261 -25.63 -0.83 4.00
C VAL A 261 -25.58 -2.30 4.43
N PRO A 262 -26.73 -2.95 4.75
CA PRO A 262 -26.78 -4.38 5.03
C PRO A 262 -26.18 -5.22 3.90
N PHE A 263 -25.63 -6.39 4.22
CA PHE A 263 -24.90 -7.20 3.24
C PHE A 263 -25.78 -7.63 2.06
N GLU A 264 -27.04 -7.93 2.34
CA GLU A 264 -28.05 -8.38 1.38
C GLU A 264 -28.38 -7.31 0.33
N GLU A 265 -28.21 -6.05 0.68
CA GLU A 265 -28.45 -4.89 -0.19
C GLU A 265 -27.16 -4.36 -0.82
N ALA A 266 -26.00 -4.78 -0.31
CA ALA A 266 -24.72 -4.31 -0.79
C ALA A 266 -24.42 -4.91 -2.17
N ARG A 267 -24.08 -4.03 -3.13
CA ARG A 267 -23.54 -4.48 -4.42
C ARG A 267 -22.22 -5.19 -4.21
N ARG A 268 -22.17 -6.48 -4.55
CA ARG A 268 -20.98 -7.33 -4.46
C ARG A 268 -20.18 -7.33 -5.76
N HIS A 269 -18.87 -7.54 -5.68
CA HIS A 269 -18.03 -7.76 -6.88
C HIS A 269 -18.19 -9.16 -7.46
N TYR A 270 -18.42 -10.15 -6.59
CA TYR A 270 -18.51 -11.57 -6.96
C TYR A 270 -19.71 -12.23 -6.28
N THR A 271 -20.31 -13.20 -6.95
CA THR A 271 -21.29 -14.12 -6.35
C THR A 271 -20.59 -15.23 -5.56
N ASP A 272 -21.34 -16.02 -4.78
CA ASP A 272 -20.76 -17.18 -4.07
C ASP A 272 -20.28 -18.27 -5.03
N ALA A 273 -20.96 -18.41 -6.18
CA ALA A 273 -20.54 -19.30 -7.26
C ALA A 273 -19.21 -18.84 -7.90
N ASP A 274 -19.05 -17.52 -8.10
CA ASP A 274 -17.77 -16.96 -8.56
C ASP A 274 -16.67 -17.18 -7.52
N ALA A 275 -16.96 -16.98 -6.23
CA ALA A 275 -16.01 -17.20 -5.14
C ALA A 275 -15.52 -18.66 -5.09
N LEU A 276 -16.44 -19.63 -5.20
CA LEU A 276 -16.09 -21.05 -5.27
C LEU A 276 -15.27 -21.37 -6.53
N ARG A 277 -15.64 -20.79 -7.67
CA ARG A 277 -14.89 -20.97 -8.93
C ARG A 277 -13.46 -20.44 -8.82
N LEU A 278 -13.27 -19.25 -8.24
CA LEU A 278 -11.95 -18.65 -8.02
C LEU A 278 -11.09 -19.52 -7.10
N ALA A 279 -11.66 -19.97 -5.97
CA ALA A 279 -10.97 -20.83 -5.02
C ALA A 279 -10.57 -22.18 -5.65
N THR A 280 -11.48 -22.80 -6.41
CA THR A 280 -11.24 -24.06 -7.12
C THR A 280 -10.15 -23.89 -8.19
N HIS A 281 -10.23 -22.81 -8.96
CA HIS A 281 -9.26 -22.50 -10.01
C HIS A 281 -7.85 -22.32 -9.43
N SER A 282 -7.68 -21.44 -8.43
CA SER A 282 -6.38 -21.22 -7.79
C SER A 282 -5.82 -22.50 -7.15
N TRP A 283 -6.67 -23.33 -6.55
CA TRP A 283 -6.25 -24.63 -6.01
C TRP A 283 -5.72 -25.57 -7.11
N ALA A 284 -6.46 -25.71 -8.21
CA ALA A 284 -6.15 -26.65 -9.28
C ALA A 284 -4.99 -26.21 -10.17
N SER A 285 -4.91 -24.91 -10.53
CA SER A 285 -3.87 -24.36 -11.40
C SER A 285 -2.60 -23.98 -10.63
N GLY A 286 -2.75 -23.71 -9.34
CA GLY A 286 -1.72 -23.14 -8.49
C GLY A 286 -1.47 -21.64 -8.69
N GLU A 287 -2.32 -20.95 -9.46
CA GLU A 287 -2.24 -19.52 -9.70
C GLU A 287 -2.35 -18.71 -8.41
N TYR A 288 -1.48 -17.71 -8.28
CA TYR A 288 -1.54 -16.71 -7.21
C TYR A 288 -2.60 -15.67 -7.54
N LEU A 289 -3.58 -15.50 -6.65
CA LEU A 289 -4.58 -14.44 -6.76
C LEU A 289 -4.26 -13.32 -5.78
N ASP A 290 -4.06 -12.11 -6.28
CA ASP A 290 -3.79 -10.95 -5.44
C ASP A 290 -5.08 -10.47 -4.75
N ILE A 291 -5.30 -10.95 -3.52
CA ILE A 291 -6.52 -10.72 -2.73
C ILE A 291 -6.16 -10.48 -1.26
N HIS A 292 -7.07 -9.83 -0.51
CA HIS A 292 -6.90 -9.67 0.93
C HIS A 292 -7.12 -11.01 1.65
N CYS A 293 -6.03 -11.67 2.02
CA CYS A 293 -5.95 -12.87 2.85
C CYS A 293 -6.32 -12.63 4.32
N THR A 294 -6.01 -11.45 4.86
CA THR A 294 -6.32 -11.08 6.26
C THR A 294 -7.12 -9.79 6.35
N VAL A 295 -7.86 -9.61 7.45
CA VAL A 295 -8.84 -8.52 7.63
C VAL A 295 -8.81 -8.02 9.07
N TRP A 296 -8.73 -6.69 9.23
CA TRP A 296 -8.43 -6.10 10.53
C TRP A 296 -9.32 -4.90 10.87
N THR A 297 -9.72 -4.83 12.12
CA THR A 297 -9.87 -3.57 12.88
C THR A 297 -8.63 -3.34 13.75
N PRO A 298 -8.34 -2.11 14.21
CA PRO A 298 -7.22 -1.83 15.11
C PRO A 298 -7.20 -2.75 16.33
N ALA A 299 -8.36 -2.93 16.99
CA ALA A 299 -8.49 -3.77 18.17
C ALA A 299 -8.23 -5.25 17.85
N SER A 300 -8.79 -5.79 16.76
CA SER A 300 -8.56 -7.19 16.37
C SER A 300 -7.09 -7.47 16.03
N PHE A 301 -6.40 -6.51 15.40
CA PHE A 301 -4.99 -6.62 15.06
C PHE A 301 -4.12 -6.67 16.32
N VAL A 302 -4.34 -5.73 17.25
CA VAL A 302 -3.62 -5.71 18.53
C VAL A 302 -3.85 -7.01 19.28
N HIS A 303 -5.10 -7.48 19.38
CA HIS A 303 -5.43 -8.73 20.04
C HIS A 303 -4.66 -9.91 19.43
N ALA A 304 -4.64 -10.03 18.10
CA ALA A 304 -3.91 -11.09 17.41
C ALA A 304 -2.40 -11.01 17.68
N MET A 305 -1.80 -9.84 17.48
CA MET A 305 -0.35 -9.66 17.65
C MET A 305 0.11 -9.86 19.09
N VAL A 306 -0.66 -9.38 20.08
CA VAL A 306 -0.38 -9.64 21.51
C VAL A 306 -0.49 -11.13 21.82
N THR A 307 -1.48 -11.83 21.26
CA THR A 307 -1.62 -13.28 21.42
C THR A 307 -0.37 -14.00 20.89
N LEU A 308 0.11 -13.65 19.69
CA LEU A 308 1.32 -14.24 19.12
C LEU A 308 2.58 -13.96 19.95
N ALA A 309 2.68 -12.76 20.53
CA ALA A 309 3.77 -12.39 21.42
C ALA A 309 3.73 -13.19 22.73
N GLN A 310 2.56 -13.34 23.35
CA GLN A 310 2.37 -14.12 24.57
C GLN A 310 2.64 -15.62 24.36
N LEU A 311 2.33 -16.15 23.18
CA LEU A 311 2.66 -17.52 22.80
C LEU A 311 4.16 -17.70 22.50
N GLY A 312 4.95 -16.64 22.45
CA GLY A 312 6.38 -16.70 22.14
C GLY A 312 6.70 -16.99 20.67
N ILE A 313 5.70 -16.94 19.78
CA ILE A 313 5.86 -17.18 18.34
C ILE A 313 6.62 -16.02 17.70
N ILE A 314 6.36 -14.78 18.13
CA ILE A 314 7.10 -13.58 17.71
C ILE A 314 7.46 -12.78 18.95
N ASN A 315 8.75 -12.54 19.19
CA ASN A 315 9.19 -11.78 20.36
C ASN A 315 9.18 -10.27 20.10
N MET A 316 8.02 -9.65 20.30
CA MET A 316 7.77 -8.25 19.98
C MET A 316 6.93 -7.54 21.05
N HIS A 317 7.05 -6.22 21.08
CA HIS A 317 6.11 -5.33 21.77
C HIS A 317 5.17 -4.68 20.74
N VAL A 318 3.87 -4.73 21.01
CA VAL A 318 2.82 -4.17 20.16
C VAL A 318 2.43 -2.80 20.71
N CYS A 319 2.66 -1.74 19.93
CA CYS A 319 2.26 -0.38 20.31
C CYS A 319 0.77 -0.12 20.07
N ASP A 320 0.26 0.95 20.66
CA ASP A 320 -1.10 1.41 20.40
C ASP A 320 -1.29 1.80 18.92
N PRO A 321 -2.39 1.39 18.28
CA PRO A 321 -2.67 1.76 16.91
C PRO A 321 -3.13 3.22 16.82
N VAL A 322 -2.70 3.90 15.76
CA VAL A 322 -3.16 5.26 15.45
C VAL A 322 -4.15 5.20 14.29
N GLU A 323 -5.44 5.36 14.60
CA GLU A 323 -6.51 5.29 13.62
C GLU A 323 -6.45 6.43 12.61
N ARG A 324 -6.73 6.09 11.35
CA ARG A 324 -7.01 7.03 10.26
C ARG A 324 -8.32 6.63 9.60
N ARG A 325 -8.73 7.46 8.65
CA ARG A 325 -10.04 7.34 8.00
C ARG A 325 -10.33 5.97 7.38
N ILE A 326 -9.35 5.28 6.78
CA ILE A 326 -9.55 4.01 6.06
C ILE A 326 -8.55 2.91 6.47
N GLU A 327 -7.65 3.24 7.38
CA GLU A 327 -6.49 2.43 7.75
C GLU A 327 -6.07 2.84 9.16
N PHE A 328 -5.20 2.07 9.80
CA PHE A 328 -4.52 2.47 11.01
C PHE A 328 -3.02 2.22 10.88
N ALA A 329 -2.22 3.04 11.55
CA ALA A 329 -0.80 2.80 11.69
C ALA A 329 -0.53 2.02 12.98
N ILE A 330 0.40 1.07 12.94
CA ILE A 330 0.82 0.31 14.12
C ILE A 330 2.31 -0.01 14.06
N HIS A 331 2.97 0.03 15.22
CA HIS A 331 4.38 -0.31 15.37
C HIS A 331 4.53 -1.60 16.15
N LEU A 332 5.38 -2.49 15.65
CA LEU A 332 5.79 -3.72 16.32
C LEU A 332 7.30 -3.63 16.59
N ILE A 333 7.70 -3.59 17.85
CA ILE A 333 9.11 -3.40 18.26
C ILE A 333 9.75 -4.75 18.56
N LYS A 334 10.86 -5.08 17.90
CA LYS A 334 11.59 -6.33 18.15
C LYS A 334 12.16 -6.36 19.56
N GLN A 335 11.84 -7.38 20.35
CA GLN A 335 12.36 -7.55 21.71
C GLN A 335 13.46 -8.61 21.78
N GLY A 336 13.53 -9.51 20.81
CA GLY A 336 14.52 -10.57 20.73
C GLY A 336 14.14 -11.59 19.67
N GLU A 337 14.70 -12.80 19.80
CA GLU A 337 14.34 -13.93 18.96
C GLU A 337 13.08 -14.65 19.49
N PRO A 338 12.31 -15.35 18.62
CA PRO A 338 11.19 -16.17 19.02
C PRO A 338 11.57 -17.23 20.08
N ALA A 339 10.67 -17.48 21.02
CA ALA A 339 10.81 -18.57 21.99
C ALA A 339 10.25 -19.90 21.45
N VAL A 340 9.36 -19.84 20.45
CA VAL A 340 8.75 -21.00 19.80
C VAL A 340 9.21 -21.07 18.35
N ALA A 341 9.82 -22.19 17.98
CA ALA A 341 10.16 -22.49 16.59
C ALA A 341 8.94 -23.00 15.82
N HIS A 342 8.97 -22.86 14.50
CA HIS A 342 7.97 -23.48 13.64
C HIS A 342 8.00 -25.01 13.82
N PRO A 343 6.85 -25.68 14.02
CA PRO A 343 6.81 -27.11 14.34
C PRO A 343 7.37 -28.02 13.23
N GLY A 344 7.25 -27.59 11.98
CA GLY A 344 7.88 -28.26 10.82
C GLY A 344 9.39 -28.01 10.63
N GLY A 345 10.11 -27.47 11.62
CA GLY A 345 11.54 -27.14 11.53
C GLY A 345 11.84 -25.86 10.72
N GLU A 346 13.11 -25.66 10.34
CA GLU A 346 13.47 -24.65 9.35
C GLU A 346 13.10 -25.13 7.94
N SER A 347 12.47 -24.26 7.13
CA SER A 347 12.34 -24.52 5.70
C SER A 347 13.72 -24.47 5.06
N ALA A 348 14.11 -25.60 4.45
CA ALA A 348 15.35 -25.79 3.70
C ALA A 348 15.47 -24.83 2.51
#